data_AF-A0A5B0WMD0-F1
#
_entry.id   AF-A0A5B0WMD0-F1
#
_cell.length_a   1.000
_cell.length_b   1.000
_cell.length_c   1.000
_cell.angle_alpha   90.00
_cell.angle_beta   90.00
_cell.angle_gamma   90.00
#
_symmetry.space_group_name_H-M   'P 1'
#
loop_
_entity.id
_entity.type
_entity.pdbx_description
1 polymer ?
#
loop_
_entity_poly.entity_id
_entity_poly.type
_entity_poly.pdbx_seq_one_letter_code
_entity_poly.pdbx_strand_id
1 'polypeptide(L)'
;MEFMYLGTGASEGYPALFCQCERCSMAMELGGKNIRARTGALINSDFLLDFSPDMYMNKLRYKLDLGKVNHLIVTHSHTDHFAAAELMMRHEHWYCQLQESEKKLHIYGNETVEETMKSALRYDYGTDTIEDPFYEFHIIQPFMPFTLGEVTVTALPAHHKPDEHSFIYLLEQNNTRFLYGNDSGVSVMKPSIIYVISIWTLLVWIVIMG
;
A
#
# COMPACT_ATOMS: atom_id res chain seq x y z
N MET A 1 -7.40 -0.79 16.66
CA MET A 1 -6.90 -0.53 15.31
C MET A 1 -7.69 0.58 14.67
N GLU A 2 -7.09 1.76 14.52
CA GLU A 2 -7.62 2.83 13.68
C GLU A 2 -7.19 2.54 12.23
N PHE A 3 -8.15 2.50 11.31
CA PHE A 3 -7.91 2.21 9.90
C PHE A 3 -8.54 3.31 9.04
N MET A 4 -7.73 3.93 8.18
CA MET A 4 -8.16 4.98 7.26
C MET A 4 -7.84 4.57 5.83
N TYR A 5 -8.87 4.44 4.98
CA TYR A 5 -8.65 4.35 3.55
C TYR A 5 -8.20 5.71 2.99
N LEU A 6 -7.06 5.71 2.32
CA LEU A 6 -6.54 6.87 1.59
C LEU A 6 -7.15 6.94 0.19
N GLY A 7 -7.40 5.78 -0.41
CA GLY A 7 -8.12 5.64 -1.67
C GLY A 7 -8.81 4.29 -1.80
N THR A 8 -9.79 4.23 -2.70
CA THR A 8 -10.63 3.05 -2.99
C THR A 8 -10.91 2.90 -4.48
N GLY A 9 -10.22 3.68 -5.30
CA GLY A 9 -10.23 3.57 -6.75
C GLY A 9 -9.28 2.49 -7.22
N ALA A 10 -9.54 2.01 -8.43
CA ALA A 10 -8.69 1.12 -9.17
C ALA A 10 -7.42 1.82 -9.71
N SER A 11 -6.60 1.08 -10.46
CA SER A 11 -5.36 1.53 -11.08
C SER A 11 -5.47 2.84 -11.87
N GLU A 12 -6.60 3.03 -12.54
CA GLU A 12 -6.89 4.18 -13.37
C GLU A 12 -7.39 5.39 -12.56
N GLY A 13 -7.69 5.22 -11.28
CA GLY A 13 -8.41 6.17 -10.44
C GLY A 13 -9.90 6.24 -10.80
N TYR A 14 -10.69 7.01 -10.06
CA TYR A 14 -12.05 7.32 -10.50
C TYR A 14 -12.40 8.77 -10.20
N PRO A 15 -12.78 9.57 -11.20
CA PRO A 15 -12.78 9.29 -12.64
C PRO A 15 -11.38 8.96 -13.21
N ALA A 16 -11.36 8.12 -14.24
CA ALA A 16 -10.11 7.60 -14.80
C ALA A 16 -9.37 8.63 -15.67
N LEU A 17 -8.03 8.67 -15.60
CA LEU A 17 -7.18 9.74 -16.16
C LEU A 17 -7.49 10.14 -17.61
N PHE A 18 -7.77 9.16 -18.47
CA PHE A 18 -8.02 9.37 -19.91
C PHE A 18 -9.46 9.02 -20.33
N CYS A 19 -10.35 8.78 -19.37
CA CYS A 19 -11.70 8.32 -19.66
C CYS A 19 -12.68 9.49 -19.85
N GLN A 20 -13.50 9.40 -20.89
CA GLN A 20 -14.53 10.39 -21.24
C GLN A 20 -15.95 9.79 -21.17
N CYS A 21 -16.12 8.66 -20.48
CA CYS A 21 -17.45 8.06 -20.35
C CYS A 21 -18.35 8.91 -19.46
N GLU A 22 -19.67 8.78 -19.66
CA GLU A 22 -20.69 9.54 -18.93
C GLU A 22 -20.49 9.49 -17.40
N ARG A 23 -20.11 8.33 -16.85
CA ARG A 23 -19.88 8.15 -15.42
C ARG A 23 -18.67 8.93 -14.91
N CYS A 24 -17.56 8.95 -15.68
CA CYS A 24 -16.38 9.72 -15.31
C CYS A 24 -16.65 11.23 -15.41
N SER A 25 -17.34 11.67 -16.46
CA SER A 25 -17.76 13.07 -16.60
C SER A 25 -18.67 13.50 -15.45
N MET A 26 -19.67 12.69 -15.11
CA MET A 26 -20.56 12.95 -13.97
C MET A 26 -19.80 12.99 -12.65
N ALA A 27 -18.83 12.10 -12.44
CA ALA A 27 -18.00 12.10 -11.23
C ALA A 27 -17.16 13.39 -11.10
N MET A 28 -16.60 13.88 -12.22
CA MET A 28 -15.89 15.16 -12.27
C MET A 28 -16.81 16.32 -11.90
N GLU A 29 -18.03 16.38 -12.46
CA GLU A 29 -18.99 17.46 -12.18
C GLU A 29 -19.46 17.46 -10.72
N LEU A 30 -19.74 16.28 -10.16
CA LEU A 30 -20.23 16.16 -8.79
C LEU A 30 -19.13 16.34 -7.74
N GLY A 31 -17.89 16.00 -8.07
CA GLY A 31 -16.75 16.10 -7.17
C GLY A 31 -16.92 15.33 -5.85
N GLY A 32 -16.17 15.75 -4.82
CA GLY A 32 -16.30 15.26 -3.45
C GLY A 32 -16.11 13.73 -3.33
N LYS A 33 -17.12 13.04 -2.78
CA LYS A 33 -17.09 11.57 -2.59
C LYS A 33 -17.10 10.76 -3.88
N ASN A 34 -17.38 11.41 -5.01
CA ASN A 34 -17.38 10.75 -6.33
C ASN A 34 -15.98 10.68 -6.93
N ILE A 35 -14.98 11.33 -6.32
CA ILE A 35 -13.57 11.22 -6.69
C ILE A 35 -12.88 10.23 -5.75
N ARG A 36 -12.30 9.18 -6.31
CA ARG A 36 -11.57 8.12 -5.61
C ARG A 36 -10.13 8.09 -6.10
N ALA A 37 -9.22 8.35 -5.18
CA ALA A 37 -7.80 8.04 -5.36
C ALA A 37 -7.60 6.52 -5.45
N ARG A 38 -6.51 6.10 -6.09
CA ARG A 38 -5.97 4.74 -6.10
C ARG A 38 -5.77 4.22 -4.69
N THR A 39 -5.84 2.90 -4.59
CA THR A 39 -5.89 2.23 -3.30
C THR A 39 -4.70 2.55 -2.40
N GLY A 40 -4.96 2.43 -1.10
CA GLY A 40 -3.98 2.65 -0.04
C GLY A 40 -4.68 2.91 1.28
N ALA A 41 -4.02 2.59 2.38
CA ALA A 41 -4.55 2.81 3.71
C ALA A 41 -3.48 3.25 4.71
N LEU A 42 -3.90 3.95 5.75
CA LEU A 42 -3.10 4.33 6.90
C LEU A 42 -3.69 3.69 8.15
N ILE A 43 -2.83 3.11 8.98
CA ILE A 43 -3.24 2.41 10.19
C ILE A 43 -2.48 2.97 11.39
N ASN A 44 -3.23 3.28 12.45
CA ASN A 44 -2.73 3.87 13.69
C ASN A 44 -1.80 5.10 13.48
N SER A 45 -1.95 5.81 12.35
CA SER A 45 -1.08 6.92 11.92
C SER A 45 0.42 6.59 11.77
N ASP A 46 0.78 5.32 11.69
CA ASP A 46 2.18 4.86 11.77
C ASP A 46 2.60 3.96 10.61
N PHE A 47 1.66 3.20 10.03
CA PHE A 47 1.98 2.30 8.94
C PHE A 47 1.02 2.42 7.76
N LEU A 48 1.61 2.48 6.57
CA LEU A 48 0.90 2.52 5.29
C LEU A 48 0.75 1.11 4.72
N LEU A 49 -0.42 0.85 4.16
CA LEU A 49 -0.63 -0.25 3.21
C LEU A 49 -0.71 0.36 1.81
N ASP A 50 0.22 -0.05 0.95
CA ASP A 50 0.48 0.53 -0.37
C ASP A 50 0.84 2.04 -0.33
N PHE A 51 1.60 2.47 -1.33
CA PHE A 51 2.06 3.85 -1.52
C PHE A 51 1.76 4.28 -2.95
N SER A 52 0.50 4.68 -3.20
CA SER A 52 0.05 5.04 -4.54
C SER A 52 0.56 6.42 -4.99
N PRO A 53 0.53 6.72 -6.31
CA PRO A 53 0.90 8.04 -6.85
C PRO A 53 0.03 9.18 -6.32
N ASP A 54 -1.13 8.85 -5.74
CA ASP A 54 -2.06 9.84 -5.20
C ASP A 54 -1.69 10.27 -3.77
N MET A 55 -0.60 9.73 -3.20
CA MET A 55 -0.19 9.98 -1.81
C MET A 55 0.02 11.46 -1.49
N TYR A 56 0.59 12.24 -2.42
CA TYR A 56 0.75 13.68 -2.22
C TYR A 56 -0.60 14.38 -2.05
N MET A 57 -1.56 14.09 -2.92
CA MET A 57 -2.91 14.67 -2.82
C MET A 57 -3.65 14.16 -1.58
N ASN A 58 -3.46 12.89 -1.21
CA ASN A 58 -4.02 12.33 0.02
C ASN A 58 -3.42 12.98 1.28
N LYS A 59 -2.11 13.26 1.30
CA LYS A 59 -1.45 14.04 2.35
C LYS A 59 -2.12 15.38 2.56
N LEU A 60 -2.38 16.12 1.48
CA LEU A 60 -3.04 17.43 1.55
C LEU A 60 -4.51 17.29 2.00
N ARG A 61 -5.25 16.36 1.40
CA ARG A 61 -6.67 16.13 1.64
C ARG A 61 -6.97 15.76 3.10
N TYR A 62 -6.20 14.82 3.64
CA TYR A 62 -6.40 14.29 5.00
C TYR A 62 -5.46 14.94 6.03
N LYS A 63 -4.63 15.91 5.62
CA LYS A 63 -3.63 16.58 6.46
C LYS A 63 -2.68 15.57 7.13
N LEU A 64 -2.21 14.59 6.36
CA LEU A 64 -1.38 13.51 6.87
C LEU A 64 0.01 14.01 7.25
N ASP A 65 0.44 13.62 8.43
CA ASP A 65 1.82 13.78 8.88
C ASP A 65 2.65 12.55 8.49
N LEU A 66 3.02 12.49 7.21
CA LEU A 66 3.78 11.35 6.66
C LEU A 66 5.17 11.17 7.28
N GLY A 67 5.70 12.17 8.00
CA GLY A 67 6.97 12.02 8.73
C GLY A 67 6.88 11.00 9.87
N LYS A 68 5.68 10.82 10.45
CA LYS A 68 5.42 9.85 11.53
C LYS A 68 5.25 8.41 11.05
N VAL A 69 5.19 8.19 9.73
CA VAL A 69 5.04 6.85 9.18
C VAL A 69 6.38 6.13 9.24
N ASN A 70 6.46 5.09 10.06
CA ASN A 70 7.68 4.28 10.21
C ASN A 70 7.66 3.02 9.34
N HIS A 71 6.47 2.56 8.92
CA HIS A 71 6.35 1.33 8.15
C HIS A 71 5.51 1.50 6.88
N LEU A 72 5.93 0.87 5.80
CA LEU A 72 5.20 0.75 4.54
C LEU A 72 5.14 -0.72 4.15
N ILE A 73 3.94 -1.29 4.07
CA ILE A 73 3.73 -2.64 3.56
C ILE A 73 3.15 -2.53 2.15
N VAL A 74 3.78 -3.20 1.19
CA VAL A 74 3.39 -3.15 -0.23
C VAL A 74 2.87 -4.51 -0.66
N THR A 75 1.64 -4.54 -1.18
CA THR A 75 1.00 -5.77 -1.66
C THR A 75 1.67 -6.39 -2.88
N HIS A 76 2.04 -5.55 -3.85
CA HIS A 76 2.72 -5.92 -5.09
C HIS A 76 3.25 -4.67 -5.82
N SER A 77 4.04 -4.86 -6.87
CA SER A 77 4.83 -3.81 -7.50
C SER A 77 4.11 -2.96 -8.56
N HIS A 78 2.79 -3.10 -8.77
CA HIS A 78 2.11 -2.24 -9.74
C HIS A 78 2.18 -0.77 -9.31
N THR A 79 2.22 0.13 -10.29
CA THR A 79 2.52 1.54 -10.07
C THR A 79 1.43 2.28 -9.31
N ASP A 80 0.20 1.77 -9.31
CA ASP A 80 -0.92 2.26 -8.51
C ASP A 80 -0.86 1.81 -7.04
N HIS A 81 -0.03 0.82 -6.71
CA HIS A 81 0.25 0.34 -5.35
C HIS A 81 1.61 0.78 -4.82
N PHE A 82 2.62 0.97 -5.68
CA PHE A 82 3.97 1.32 -5.26
C PHE A 82 4.64 2.34 -6.18
N ALA A 83 4.42 3.61 -5.87
CA ALA A 83 5.08 4.76 -6.48
C ALA A 83 6.49 4.97 -5.89
N ALA A 84 7.40 4.02 -6.10
CA ALA A 84 8.74 4.01 -5.48
C ALA A 84 9.56 5.30 -5.70
N ALA A 85 9.42 5.94 -6.86
CA ALA A 85 10.14 7.17 -7.19
C ALA A 85 9.81 8.33 -6.22
N GLU A 86 8.57 8.41 -5.74
CA GLU A 86 8.16 9.44 -4.77
C GLU A 86 8.88 9.29 -3.42
N LEU A 87 9.35 8.09 -3.07
CA LEU A 87 10.12 7.87 -1.84
C LEU A 87 11.50 8.55 -1.87
N MET A 88 12.01 8.93 -3.04
CA MET A 88 13.26 9.69 -3.15
C MET A 88 13.15 11.06 -2.48
N MET A 89 11.93 11.63 -2.41
CA MET A 89 11.63 12.87 -1.69
C MET A 89 11.78 12.74 -0.17
N ARG A 90 11.96 11.51 0.34
CA ARG A 90 12.25 11.26 1.76
C ARG A 90 13.74 11.37 2.10
N HIS A 91 14.61 11.57 1.11
CA HIS A 91 16.03 11.78 1.37
C HIS A 91 16.23 13.07 2.16
N GLU A 92 16.67 12.91 3.41
CA GLU A 92 16.92 14.01 4.32
C GLU A 92 18.02 14.93 3.75
N HIS A 93 17.98 16.21 4.11
CA HIS A 93 18.90 17.27 3.65
C HIS A 93 18.75 17.72 2.19
N TRP A 94 18.01 16.99 1.35
CA TRP A 94 17.71 17.43 -0.02
C TRP A 94 16.26 17.85 -0.19
N TYR A 95 15.32 17.02 0.27
CA TYR A 95 13.90 17.19 -0.06
C TYR A 95 12.99 17.33 1.15
N CYS A 96 13.40 16.82 2.32
CA CYS A 96 12.62 16.94 3.55
C CYS A 96 13.49 17.15 4.81
N GLN A 97 12.82 17.54 5.89
CA GLN A 97 13.37 17.57 7.26
C GLN A 97 12.51 16.64 8.12
N LEU A 98 13.13 15.62 8.70
CA LEU A 98 12.48 14.65 9.58
C LEU A 98 13.03 14.79 10.99
N GLN A 99 12.29 14.35 12.00
CA GLN A 99 12.85 14.22 13.34
C GLN A 99 13.81 13.02 13.39
N GLU A 100 14.77 13.04 14.31
CA GLU A 100 15.77 11.96 14.44
C GLU A 100 15.13 10.58 14.60
N SER A 101 14.04 10.49 15.37
CA SER A 101 13.29 9.25 15.58
C SER A 101 12.53 8.76 14.33
N GLU A 102 12.44 9.57 13.29
CA GLU A 102 11.61 9.36 12.10
C GLU A 102 12.47 9.15 10.85
N LYS A 103 13.79 9.00 10.96
CA LYS A 103 14.69 9.02 9.81
C LYS A 103 14.62 7.80 8.91
N LYS A 104 14.16 6.65 9.38
CA LYS A 104 14.15 5.41 8.60
C LYS A 104 12.74 4.88 8.34
N LEU A 105 12.41 4.65 7.08
CA LEU A 105 11.18 3.97 6.68
C LEU A 105 11.45 2.47 6.49
N HIS A 106 10.75 1.62 7.23
CA HIS A 106 10.80 0.19 7.02
C HIS A 106 9.79 -0.21 5.93
N ILE A 107 10.28 -0.71 4.81
CA ILE A 107 9.47 -1.14 3.68
C ILE A 107 9.40 -2.67 3.68
N TYR A 108 8.20 -3.22 3.61
CA TYR A 108 7.93 -4.65 3.60
C TYR A 108 7.27 -5.01 2.27
N GLY A 109 7.83 -5.98 1.56
CA GLY A 109 7.30 -6.43 0.27
C GLY A 109 7.94 -7.74 -0.18
N ASN A 110 7.65 -8.15 -1.42
CA ASN A 110 8.35 -9.26 -2.08
C ASN A 110 9.64 -8.77 -2.77
N GLU A 111 10.31 -9.69 -3.47
CA GLU A 111 11.53 -9.44 -4.23
C GLU A 111 11.32 -8.45 -5.40
N THR A 112 10.16 -8.47 -6.04
CA THR A 112 9.81 -7.55 -7.15
C THR A 112 9.61 -6.12 -6.66
N VAL A 113 9.03 -5.93 -5.48
CA VAL A 113 8.92 -4.63 -4.82
C VAL A 113 10.31 -4.11 -4.45
N GLU A 114 11.20 -4.95 -3.93
CA GLU A 114 12.59 -4.56 -3.64
C GLU A 114 13.31 -4.11 -4.92
N GLU A 115 13.18 -4.86 -6.00
CA GLU A 115 13.77 -4.52 -7.29
C GLU A 115 13.19 -3.22 -7.88
N THR A 116 11.90 -2.96 -7.64
CA THR A 116 11.25 -1.69 -8.03
C THR A 116 11.83 -0.52 -7.25
N MET A 117 12.11 -0.70 -5.96
CA MET A 117 12.78 0.31 -5.14
C MET A 117 14.22 0.58 -5.62
N LYS A 118 14.99 -0.48 -5.90
CA LYS A 118 16.34 -0.36 -6.49
C LYS A 118 16.31 0.34 -7.85
N SER A 119 15.32 0.02 -8.68
CA SER A 119 15.11 0.69 -9.97
C SER A 119 14.89 2.19 -9.83
N ALA A 120 14.13 2.62 -8.83
CA ALA A 120 13.93 4.04 -8.54
C ALA A 120 15.24 4.73 -8.12
N LEU A 121 16.05 4.07 -7.27
CA LEU A 121 17.39 4.58 -6.91
C LEU A 121 18.31 4.69 -8.14
N ARG A 122 18.31 3.68 -9.02
CA ARG A 122 19.12 3.74 -10.26
C ARG A 122 18.72 4.89 -11.15
N TYR A 123 17.42 5.17 -11.24
CA TYR A 123 16.90 6.24 -12.07
C TYR A 123 17.34 7.62 -11.55
N ASP A 124 17.17 7.89 -10.25
CA ASP A 124 17.44 9.22 -9.68
C ASP A 124 18.90 9.43 -9.27
N TYR A 125 19.60 8.38 -8.83
CA TYR A 125 20.96 8.45 -8.28
C TYR A 125 22.01 7.65 -9.05
N GLY A 126 21.61 6.86 -10.05
CA GLY A 126 22.56 6.03 -10.82
C GLY A 126 23.15 4.86 -10.03
N THR A 127 22.54 4.45 -8.92
CA THR A 127 23.03 3.39 -8.01
C THR A 127 21.87 2.58 -7.43
N ASP A 128 22.13 1.33 -7.02
CA ASP A 128 21.16 0.47 -6.32
C ASP A 128 21.13 0.72 -4.80
N THR A 129 22.10 1.46 -4.27
CA THR A 129 22.26 1.74 -2.84
C THR A 129 22.77 3.16 -2.61
N ILE A 130 22.41 3.73 -1.46
CA ILE A 130 22.88 5.04 -1.01
C ILE A 130 23.58 4.89 0.35
N GLU A 131 24.55 5.77 0.63
CA GLU A 131 25.15 5.90 1.95
C GLU A 131 24.10 6.46 2.92
N ASP A 132 23.94 5.85 4.09
CA ASP A 132 22.89 6.16 5.07
C ASP A 132 21.45 6.14 4.48
N PRO A 133 20.92 4.95 4.13
CA PRO A 133 19.65 4.86 3.46
C PRO A 133 18.49 5.31 4.35
N PHE A 134 17.65 6.20 3.81
CA PHE A 134 16.40 6.65 4.43
C PHE A 134 15.35 5.53 4.58
N TYR A 135 15.65 4.31 4.12
CA TYR A 135 14.77 3.16 4.22
C TYR A 135 15.52 1.88 4.58
N GLU A 136 14.77 0.88 5.05
CA GLU A 136 15.23 -0.49 5.23
C GLU A 136 14.21 -1.44 4.60
N PHE A 137 14.66 -2.36 3.75
CA PHE A 137 13.77 -3.29 3.06
C PHE A 137 13.70 -4.65 3.77
N HIS A 138 12.49 -5.18 3.91
CA HIS A 138 12.19 -6.45 4.56
C HIS A 138 11.41 -7.34 3.58
N ILE A 139 12.01 -8.46 3.16
CA ILE A 139 11.33 -9.44 2.32
C ILE A 139 10.32 -10.21 3.17
N ILE A 140 9.06 -10.18 2.76
CA ILE A 140 7.97 -10.85 3.46
C ILE A 140 7.89 -12.31 3.02
N GLN A 141 7.77 -13.22 4.00
CA GLN A 141 7.50 -14.63 3.76
C GLN A 141 5.99 -14.91 3.92
N PRO A 142 5.36 -15.63 2.97
CA PRO A 142 3.94 -15.93 3.06
C PRO A 142 3.63 -16.80 4.29
N PHE A 143 2.49 -16.55 4.93
CA PHE A 143 2.01 -17.23 6.13
C PHE A 143 2.90 -17.08 7.37
N MET A 144 3.96 -16.28 7.32
CA MET A 144 4.82 -15.99 8.47
C MET A 144 4.42 -14.65 9.08
N PRO A 145 3.81 -14.62 10.28
CA PRO A 145 3.41 -13.37 10.91
C PRO A 145 4.63 -12.57 11.37
N PHE A 146 4.51 -11.24 11.28
CA PHE A 146 5.44 -10.29 11.87
C PHE A 146 4.66 -9.20 12.60
N THR A 147 5.31 -8.50 13.53
CA THR A 147 4.65 -7.49 14.36
C THR A 147 5.18 -6.11 14.07
N LEU A 148 4.28 -5.16 13.85
CA LEU A 148 4.54 -3.73 13.77
C LEU A 148 3.82 -3.04 14.94
N GLY A 149 4.58 -2.66 15.97
CA GLY A 149 4.01 -2.17 17.24
C GLY A 149 3.14 -3.22 17.92
N GLU A 150 1.83 -2.96 18.00
CA GLU A 150 0.84 -3.90 18.56
C GLU A 150 0.08 -4.69 17.48
N VAL A 151 0.38 -4.48 16.20
CA VAL A 151 -0.35 -5.09 15.09
C VAL A 151 0.45 -6.25 14.53
N THR A 152 -0.16 -7.43 14.56
CA THR A 152 0.35 -8.62 13.88
C THR A 152 -0.12 -8.61 12.43
N VAL A 153 0.82 -8.73 11.51
CA VAL A 153 0.58 -8.74 10.06
C VAL A 153 0.95 -10.11 9.53
N THR A 154 0.03 -10.74 8.80
CA THR A 154 0.29 -12.00 8.10
C THR A 154 0.00 -11.82 6.61
N ALA A 155 1.02 -12.03 5.79
CA ALA A 155 0.87 -12.08 4.34
C ALA A 155 0.21 -13.38 3.91
N LEU A 156 -0.84 -13.28 3.10
CA LEU A 156 -1.48 -14.40 2.44
C LEU A 156 -1.25 -14.25 0.93
N PRO A 157 -0.82 -15.31 0.22
CA PRO A 157 -0.62 -15.23 -1.23
C PRO A 157 -1.88 -14.82 -1.98
N ALA A 158 -1.71 -13.89 -2.92
CA ALA A 158 -2.70 -13.48 -3.90
C ALA A 158 -2.23 -13.88 -5.30
N HIS A 159 -3.17 -14.00 -6.24
CA HIS A 159 -2.85 -14.26 -7.64
C HIS A 159 -3.36 -13.10 -8.48
N HIS A 160 -2.44 -12.19 -8.77
CA HIS A 160 -2.73 -10.96 -9.47
C HIS A 160 -1.78 -10.76 -10.64
N LYS A 161 -0.48 -10.72 -10.34
CA LYS A 161 0.59 -10.60 -11.32
C LYS A 161 1.32 -11.97 -11.48
N PRO A 162 1.23 -12.64 -12.64
CA PRO A 162 1.71 -14.02 -12.80
C PRO A 162 3.21 -14.25 -12.54
N ASP A 163 4.03 -13.21 -12.71
CA ASP A 163 5.48 -13.22 -12.54
C ASP A 163 5.93 -12.59 -11.21
N GLU A 164 5.02 -12.45 -10.24
CA GLU A 164 5.30 -11.85 -8.94
C GLU A 164 4.50 -12.52 -7.81
N HIS A 165 5.11 -12.58 -6.62
CA HIS A 165 4.42 -13.02 -5.40
C HIS A 165 3.56 -11.89 -4.82
N SER A 166 2.35 -11.70 -5.35
CA SER A 166 1.40 -10.72 -4.79
C SER A 166 0.84 -11.19 -3.44
N PHE A 167 0.51 -10.25 -2.56
CA PHE A 167 -0.05 -10.54 -1.23
C PHE A 167 -1.34 -9.79 -0.94
N ILE A 168 -2.19 -10.41 -0.11
CA ILE A 168 -3.19 -9.73 0.72
C ILE A 168 -2.76 -9.86 2.18
N TYR A 169 -3.23 -8.98 3.07
CA TYR A 169 -2.75 -8.94 4.45
C TYR A 169 -3.87 -9.13 5.47
N LEU A 170 -3.69 -10.12 6.35
CA LEU A 170 -4.46 -10.22 7.58
C LEU A 170 -3.77 -9.40 8.66
N LEU A 171 -4.51 -8.46 9.24
CA LEU A 171 -4.08 -7.56 10.31
C LEU A 171 -4.83 -7.91 11.59
N GLU A 172 -4.10 -8.09 12.68
CA GLU A 172 -4.67 -8.44 13.98
C GLU A 172 -4.13 -7.49 15.06
N GLN A 173 -5.02 -6.87 15.82
CA GLN A 173 -4.67 -6.08 17.00
C GLN A 173 -5.73 -6.31 18.08
N ASN A 174 -5.30 -6.76 19.27
CA ASN A 174 -6.20 -7.18 20.35
C ASN A 174 -7.23 -8.23 19.83
N ASN A 175 -8.52 -7.95 19.98
CA ASN A 175 -9.60 -8.83 19.49
C ASN A 175 -10.15 -8.40 18.12
N THR A 176 -9.47 -7.48 17.41
CA THR A 176 -9.88 -7.00 16.08
C THR A 176 -9.04 -7.67 14.99
N ARG A 177 -9.70 -8.09 13.92
CA ARG A 177 -9.08 -8.64 12.72
C ARG A 177 -9.58 -7.91 11.49
N PHE A 178 -8.69 -7.63 10.55
CA PHE A 178 -9.01 -6.95 9.30
C PHE A 178 -8.24 -7.59 8.15
N LEU A 179 -8.93 -7.91 7.06
CA LEU A 179 -8.31 -8.41 5.84
C LEU A 179 -8.22 -7.29 4.81
N TYR A 180 -7.01 -6.86 4.49
CA TYR A 180 -6.73 -5.97 3.37
C TYR A 180 -6.52 -6.81 2.11
N GLY A 181 -7.61 -6.98 1.35
CA GLY A 181 -7.76 -8.00 0.31
C GLY A 181 -7.91 -7.48 -1.12
N ASN A 182 -7.25 -6.37 -1.46
CA ASN A 182 -7.34 -5.79 -2.82
C ASN A 182 -6.70 -6.72 -3.86
N ASP A 183 -7.08 -6.56 -5.13
CA ASP A 183 -6.46 -7.25 -6.27
C ASP A 183 -6.40 -8.78 -6.12
N SER A 184 -7.46 -9.35 -5.55
CA SER A 184 -7.61 -10.79 -5.37
C SER A 184 -8.90 -11.29 -6.05
N GLY A 185 -8.74 -12.16 -7.05
CA GLY A 185 -9.87 -12.83 -7.70
C GLY A 185 -10.53 -13.87 -6.79
N VAL A 186 -11.87 -13.93 -6.78
CA VAL A 186 -12.67 -14.86 -5.95
C VAL A 186 -12.33 -16.34 -6.21
N SER A 187 -11.89 -16.67 -7.43
CA SER A 187 -11.49 -18.03 -7.82
C SER A 187 -10.14 -18.48 -7.24
N VAL A 188 -9.41 -17.62 -6.52
CA VAL A 188 -8.01 -17.86 -6.18
C VAL A 188 -7.72 -18.02 -4.69
N MET A 189 -8.73 -17.90 -3.83
CA MET A 189 -8.54 -18.27 -2.42
C MET A 189 -8.45 -19.79 -2.33
N LYS A 190 -7.23 -20.32 -2.17
CA LYS A 190 -7.02 -21.75 -1.83
C LYS A 190 -7.86 -22.11 -0.61
N PRO A 191 -8.26 -23.38 -0.42
CA PRO A 191 -9.03 -23.82 0.75
C PRO A 191 -8.43 -23.35 2.08
N SER A 192 -7.11 -23.21 2.18
CA SER A 192 -6.42 -22.65 3.35
C SER A 192 -6.76 -21.18 3.63
N ILE A 193 -6.87 -20.33 2.61
CA ILE A 193 -7.28 -18.92 2.74
C ILE A 193 -8.78 -18.84 3.04
N ILE A 194 -9.60 -19.67 2.37
CA ILE A 194 -11.02 -19.80 2.70
C ILE A 194 -11.20 -20.31 4.13
N TYR A 195 -10.34 -21.18 4.66
CA TYR A 195 -10.41 -21.64 6.06
C TYR A 195 -10.07 -20.50 7.04
N VAL A 196 -9.05 -19.70 6.71
CA VAL A 196 -8.69 -18.48 7.47
C VAL A 196 -9.81 -17.45 7.43
N ILE A 197 -10.61 -17.39 6.37
CA ILE A 197 -11.74 -16.44 6.25
C ILE A 197 -13.06 -17.02 6.79
N SER A 198 -13.35 -18.29 6.59
CA SER A 198 -14.66 -18.93 6.85
C SER A 198 -14.89 -19.31 8.31
N ILE A 199 -13.85 -19.38 9.13
CA ILE A 199 -13.98 -19.57 10.58
C ILE A 199 -14.46 -18.28 11.27
N TRP A 200 -14.43 -17.13 10.61
CA TRP A 200 -14.57 -15.84 11.28
C TRP A 200 -15.49 -14.90 10.52
N THR A 201 -16.39 -14.22 11.23
CA THR A 201 -17.29 -13.18 10.70
C THR A 201 -16.48 -11.95 10.28
N LEU A 202 -15.80 -12.03 9.14
CA LEU A 202 -14.98 -10.97 8.56
C LEU A 202 -15.84 -10.04 7.70
N LEU A 203 -15.70 -8.72 7.93
CA LEU A 203 -16.08 -7.69 6.96
C LEU A 203 -15.09 -7.76 5.79
N VAL A 204 -15.36 -8.67 4.85
CA VAL A 204 -14.63 -8.79 3.60
C VAL A 204 -15.18 -7.74 2.63
N TRP A 205 -14.43 -6.67 2.37
CA TRP A 205 -14.69 -5.79 1.23
C TRP A 205 -13.83 -6.26 0.06
N ILE A 206 -14.36 -7.17 -0.76
CA ILE A 206 -13.77 -7.48 -2.07
C ILE A 206 -14.24 -6.39 -3.02
N VAL A 207 -13.33 -5.53 -3.47
CA VAL A 207 -13.57 -4.72 -4.67
C VAL A 207 -13.29 -5.62 -5.86
N ILE A 208 -14.33 -6.28 -6.37
CA ILE A 208 -14.25 -7.03 -7.62
C ILE A 208 -14.22 -5.99 -8.75
N MET A 209 -13.05 -5.81 -9.37
CA MET A 209 -12.97 -5.11 -10.64
C MET A 209 -13.50 -6.04 -11.74
N GLY A 210 -14.58 -5.62 -12.38
CA GLY A 210 -15.21 -6.27 -13.54
C GLY A 210 -15.82 -5.21 -14.45
#